data_AF-A0A932LB10-F1
#
_entry.id   AF-A0A932LB10-F1
#
_cell.length_a   1.000
_cell.length_b   1.000
_cell.length_c   1.000
_cell.angle_alpha   90.00
_cell.angle_beta   90.00
_cell.angle_gamma   90.00
#
_symmetry.space_group_name_H-M   'P 1'
#
loop_
_entity.id
_entity.type
_entity.pdbx_description
1 polymer ?
#
loop_
_entity_poly.entity_id
_entity_poly.type
_entity_poly.pdbx_seq_one_letter_code
_entity_poly.pdbx_strand_id
1 'polypeptide(L)'
;MSTGPYGADRSKWPRVTQKLIAQHPLKLDTIREVAIQSWDELWQTSVGAGKTSVKLARLEAPATIVGYFFEILFTRAMEQRFPNQWRGNRSTFHILNNSDLRA
;
A
#
# COMPACT_ATOMS: atom_id res chain seq x y z
N MET A 1 1.06 27.55 22.27
CA MET A 1 0.71 27.86 20.87
C MET A 1 0.65 26.55 20.11
N SER A 2 -0.49 26.22 19.52
CA SER A 2 -0.81 24.86 19.04
C SER A 2 0.17 24.36 17.97
N THR A 3 0.99 23.39 18.35
CA THR A 3 1.94 22.67 17.48
C THR A 3 1.20 21.57 16.72
N GLY A 4 0.71 21.91 15.53
CA GLY A 4 0.18 20.93 14.58
C GLY A 4 1.27 20.01 14.00
N PRO A 5 0.93 19.07 13.09
CA PRO A 5 1.84 18.06 12.56
C PRO A 5 3.12 18.61 11.91
N TYR A 6 3.11 19.88 11.49
CA TYR A 6 4.26 20.56 10.89
C TYR A 6 5.01 21.50 11.84
N GLY A 7 4.63 21.60 13.12
CA GLY A 7 5.24 22.54 14.08
C GLY A 7 5.11 24.01 13.66
N ALA A 8 4.22 24.32 12.72
CA ALA A 8 4.03 25.62 12.10
C ALA A 8 2.57 26.06 12.20
N ASP A 9 2.35 27.37 12.13
CA ASP A 9 1.00 27.95 12.03
C ASP A 9 0.22 27.36 10.85
N ARG A 10 -1.09 27.17 11.02
CA ARG A 10 -1.97 26.55 10.02
C ARG A 10 -1.93 27.26 8.67
N SER A 11 -1.79 28.59 8.66
CA SER A 11 -1.65 29.37 7.42
C SER A 11 -0.43 28.97 6.59
N LYS A 12 0.61 28.41 7.23
CA LYS A 12 1.86 27.98 6.58
C LYS A 12 1.81 26.53 6.10
N TRP A 13 0.80 25.75 6.48
CA TRP A 13 0.72 24.33 6.14
C TRP A 13 0.76 24.06 4.63
N PRO A 14 0.03 24.77 3.76
CA PRO A 14 0.07 24.51 2.33
C PRO A 14 1.48 24.59 1.75
N ARG A 15 2.26 25.61 2.17
CA ARG A 15 3.65 25.79 1.75
C ARG A 15 4.55 24.65 2.25
N VAL A 16 4.36 24.22 3.50
CA VAL A 16 5.13 23.09 4.07
C VAL A 16 4.80 21.80 3.34
N THR A 17 3.52 21.50 3.11
CA THR A 17 3.07 20.34 2.35
C THR A 17 3.64 20.33 0.95
N GLN A 18 3.59 21.46 0.24
CA GLN A 18 4.16 21.54 -1.12
C GLN A 18 5.67 21.32 -1.14
N LYS A 19 6.39 21.85 -0.14
CA LYS A 19 7.82 21.57 0.03
C LYS A 19 8.07 20.07 0.27
N LEU A 20 7.29 19.42 1.13
CA LEU A 20 7.43 17.98 1.41
C LEU A 20 7.15 17.14 0.17
N ILE A 21 6.12 17.47 -0.61
CA ILE A 21 5.82 16.81 -1.88
C ILE A 21 6.98 16.99 -2.87
N ALA A 22 7.53 18.20 -3.01
CA ALA A 22 8.64 18.47 -3.90
C ALA A 22 9.95 17.79 -3.48
N GLN A 23 10.15 17.57 -2.18
CA GLN A 23 11.33 16.89 -1.61
C GLN A 23 11.14 15.38 -1.47
N HIS A 24 9.98 14.85 -1.85
CA HIS A 24 9.70 13.44 -1.69
C HIS A 24 10.65 12.62 -2.58
N PRO A 25 11.33 11.59 -2.03
CA PRO A 25 12.36 10.83 -2.76
C PRO A 25 11.79 10.06 -3.96
N LEU A 26 10.51 9.70 -3.88
CA LEU A 26 9.81 8.99 -4.95
C LEU A 26 8.98 9.99 -5.76
N LYS A 27 9.11 9.91 -7.08
CA LYS A 27 8.30 10.68 -8.02
C LYS A 27 6.85 10.22 -7.98
N LEU A 28 5.92 11.15 -8.13
CA LEU A 28 4.49 10.85 -8.13
C LEU A 28 4.10 9.89 -9.25
N ASP A 29 4.69 10.04 -10.44
CA ASP A 29 4.42 9.15 -11.58
C ASP A 29 4.79 7.70 -11.28
N THR A 30 5.93 7.49 -10.62
CA THR A 30 6.38 6.16 -10.18
C THR A 30 5.41 5.54 -9.18
N ILE A 31 4.90 6.32 -8.23
CA ILE A 31 3.87 5.85 -7.28
C ILE A 31 2.59 5.46 -8.04
N ARG A 32 2.16 6.29 -8.99
CA ARG A 32 0.98 6.04 -9.83
C ARG A 32 1.14 4.77 -10.66
N GLU A 33 2.29 4.56 -11.29
CA GLU A 33 2.58 3.36 -12.09
C GLU A 33 2.48 2.09 -11.25
N VAL A 34 3.09 2.09 -10.05
CA VAL A 34 3.00 0.95 -9.14
C VAL A 34 1.56 0.71 -8.69
N ALA A 35 0.79 1.76 -8.41
CA ALA A 35 -0.61 1.65 -8.03
C ALA A 35 -1.47 1.03 -9.14
N ILE A 36 -1.31 1.48 -10.39
CA ILE A 36 -2.05 0.91 -11.54
C ILE A 36 -1.69 -0.57 -11.70
N GLN A 37 -0.40 -0.90 -11.65
CA GLN A 37 0.03 -2.29 -11.77
C GLN A 37 -0.54 -3.18 -10.66
N SER A 38 -0.45 -2.75 -9.40
CA SER A 38 -0.99 -3.55 -8.28
C SER A 38 -2.50 -3.69 -8.35
N TRP A 39 -3.21 -2.72 -8.91
CA TRP A 39 -4.65 -2.80 -9.18
C TRP A 39 -4.96 -3.85 -10.26
N ASP A 40 -4.20 -3.85 -11.36
CA ASP A 40 -4.37 -4.85 -12.43
C ASP A 40 -4.05 -6.26 -11.94
N GLU A 41 -2.97 -6.41 -11.17
CA GLU A 41 -2.57 -7.68 -10.55
C GLU A 41 -3.65 -8.19 -9.59
N LEU A 42 -4.25 -7.32 -8.78
CA LEU A 42 -5.33 -7.67 -7.85
C LEU A 42 -6.47 -8.39 -8.57
N TRP A 43 -6.92 -7.87 -9.71
CA TRP A 43 -8.03 -8.46 -10.46
C TRP A 43 -7.67 -9.71 -11.24
N GLN A 44 -6.38 -10.00 -11.40
CA GLN A 44 -5.88 -11.26 -11.93
C GLN A 44 -5.77 -12.35 -10.85
N THR A 45 -5.89 -12.00 -9.56
CA THR A 45 -5.78 -12.97 -8.47
C THR A 45 -6.96 -13.94 -8.41
N SER A 46 -6.69 -15.11 -7.83
CA SER A 46 -7.68 -16.12 -7.49
C SER A 46 -7.51 -16.55 -6.04
N VAL A 47 -8.62 -16.86 -5.38
CA VAL A 47 -8.67 -17.38 -4.00
C VAL A 47 -8.97 -18.87 -4.06
N GLY A 48 -8.30 -19.68 -3.23
CA GLY A 48 -8.42 -21.13 -3.23
C GLY A 48 -7.49 -21.83 -4.24
N ALA A 49 -7.61 -23.15 -4.36
CA ALA A 49 -6.69 -23.96 -5.17
C ALA A 49 -7.42 -25.10 -5.91
N GLY A 50 -6.89 -25.50 -7.07
CA GLY A 50 -7.47 -26.57 -7.88
C GLY A 50 -8.93 -26.27 -8.25
N LYS A 51 -9.82 -27.24 -8.00
CA LYS A 51 -11.25 -27.13 -8.35
C LYS A 51 -12.04 -26.11 -7.51
N THR A 52 -11.49 -25.66 -6.38
CA THR A 52 -12.13 -24.65 -5.53
C THR A 52 -11.63 -23.24 -5.81
N SER A 53 -10.76 -23.05 -6.81
CA SER A 53 -10.22 -21.73 -7.15
C SER A 53 -11.31 -20.83 -7.74
N VAL A 54 -11.45 -19.63 -7.17
CA VAL A 54 -12.39 -18.61 -7.64
C VAL A 54 -11.63 -17.33 -7.94
N LYS A 55 -11.83 -16.76 -9.13
CA LYS A 55 -11.26 -15.46 -9.49
C LYS A 55 -11.83 -14.37 -8.58
N LEU A 56 -10.96 -13.51 -8.03
CA LEU A 56 -11.40 -12.42 -7.17
C LEU A 56 -12.38 -11.49 -7.92
N ALA A 57 -12.16 -11.27 -9.22
CA ALA A 57 -13.04 -10.49 -10.09
C ALA A 57 -14.48 -11.05 -10.25
N ARG A 58 -14.74 -12.29 -9.82
CA ARG A 58 -16.09 -12.90 -9.82
C ARG A 58 -16.77 -12.84 -8.46
N LEU A 59 -16.06 -12.39 -7.42
CA LEU A 59 -16.60 -12.24 -6.08
C LEU A 59 -17.17 -10.84 -5.92
N GLU A 60 -18.33 -10.73 -5.29
CA GLU A 60 -18.85 -9.45 -4.78
C GLU A 60 -18.13 -9.11 -3.46
N ALA A 61 -16.81 -8.89 -3.56
CA ALA A 61 -15.98 -8.56 -2.42
C ALA A 61 -16.30 -7.14 -1.93
N PRO A 62 -16.51 -6.93 -0.61
CA PRO A 62 -16.65 -5.59 -0.06
C PRO A 62 -15.44 -4.72 -0.40
N ALA A 63 -15.66 -3.42 -0.60
CA ALA A 63 -14.61 -2.46 -0.95
C ALA A 63 -13.44 -2.46 0.06
N THR A 64 -13.71 -2.73 1.33
CA THR A 64 -12.69 -2.85 2.38
C THR A 64 -11.74 -4.03 2.14
N ILE A 65 -12.25 -5.16 1.67
CA ILE A 65 -11.45 -6.35 1.34
C ILE A 65 -10.60 -6.10 0.10
N VAL A 66 -11.19 -5.50 -0.93
CA VAL A 66 -10.47 -5.10 -2.15
C VAL A 66 -9.35 -4.11 -1.82
N GLY A 67 -9.66 -3.08 -1.01
CA GLY A 67 -8.69 -2.09 -0.56
C GLY A 67 -7.55 -2.69 0.26
N TYR A 68 -7.87 -3.64 1.15
CA TYR A 68 -6.86 -4.35 1.93
C TYR A 68 -5.90 -5.17 1.06
N PHE A 69 -6.40 -5.94 0.10
CA PHE A 69 -5.54 -6.69 -0.80
C PHE A 69 -4.71 -5.78 -1.71
N PHE A 70 -5.30 -4.69 -2.19
CA PHE A 70 -4.59 -3.67 -2.94
C PHE A 70 -3.41 -3.10 -2.14
N GLU A 71 -3.65 -2.70 -0.88
CA GLU A 71 -2.59 -2.15 0.00
C GLU A 71 -1.43 -3.13 0.16
N ILE A 72 -1.72 -4.42 0.33
CA ILE A 72 -0.69 -5.46 0.44
C ILE A 72 0.13 -5.57 -0.85
N LEU A 73 -0.53 -5.68 -2.00
CA LEU A 73 0.15 -5.83 -3.30
C LEU A 73 0.99 -4.60 -3.61
N PHE A 74 0.41 -3.42 -3.43
CA PHE A 74 1.08 -2.14 -3.61
C PHE A 74 2.31 -2.01 -2.71
N THR A 75 2.17 -2.31 -1.42
CA THR A 75 3.27 -2.24 -0.46
C THR A 75 4.41 -3.18 -0.84
N ARG A 76 4.09 -4.43 -1.21
CA ARG A 76 5.11 -5.39 -1.66
C ARG A 76 5.80 -4.94 -2.95
N ALA A 77 5.06 -4.41 -3.91
CA ALA A 77 5.63 -3.89 -5.14
C ALA A 77 6.56 -2.69 -4.88
N MET A 78 6.20 -1.80 -3.96
CA MET A 78 7.02 -0.67 -3.54
C MET A 78 8.29 -1.12 -2.78
N GLU A 79 8.18 -2.10 -1.90
CA GLU A 79 9.33 -2.68 -1.18
C GLU A 79 10.35 -3.31 -2.14
N GLN A 80 9.86 -4.05 -3.14
CA GLN A 80 10.73 -4.68 -4.13
C GLN A 80 11.44 -3.65 -5.02
N ARG A 81 10.75 -2.59 -5.44
CA ARG A 81 11.31 -1.57 -6.34
C ARG A 81 12.17 -0.53 -5.63
N PHE A 82 11.82 -0.18 -4.40
CA PHE A 82 12.43 0.92 -3.65
C PHE A 82 12.87 0.49 -2.24
N PRO A 83 13.67 -0.58 -2.09
CA PRO A 83 13.95 -1.19 -0.78
C PRO A 83 14.61 -0.23 0.23
N ASN A 84 15.35 0.77 -0.26
CA ASN A 84 16.06 1.75 0.58
C ASN A 84 15.33 3.10 0.70
N GLN A 85 14.26 3.33 -0.06
CA GLN A 85 13.54 4.62 -0.10
C GLN A 85 12.11 4.49 0.40
N TRP A 86 11.48 3.34 0.16
CA TRP A 86 10.17 3.01 0.68
C TRP A 86 10.30 2.57 2.14
N ARG A 87 9.70 3.35 3.05
CA ARG A 87 9.72 3.00 4.48
C ARG A 87 8.83 1.80 4.79
N GLY A 88 7.79 1.59 3.98
CA GLY A 88 6.72 0.62 4.23
C GLY A 88 5.96 0.89 5.52
N ASN A 89 4.97 0.04 5.77
CA ASN A 89 4.39 -0.06 7.10
C ASN A 89 5.28 -0.94 7.97
N ARG A 90 6.13 -0.34 8.81
CA ARG A 90 6.92 -1.07 9.82
C ARG A 90 6.09 -1.52 11.02
N SER A 91 4.79 -1.19 11.05
CA SER A 91 3.87 -1.84 11.98
C SER A 91 3.81 -3.31 11.57
N THR A 92 4.44 -4.13 12.38
CA THR A 92 4.53 -5.58 12.35
C THR A 92 3.25 -6.25 11.86
N PHE A 93 3.04 -6.33 10.54
CA PHE A 93 2.19 -7.35 9.97
C PHE A 93 3.03 -8.62 10.03
N HIS A 94 2.88 -9.37 11.12
CA HIS A 94 3.20 -10.79 11.08
C HIS A 94 2.29 -11.38 10.01
N ILE A 95 2.79 -11.46 8.77
CA ILE A 95 2.33 -12.49 7.85
C ILE A 95 2.69 -13.77 8.58
N LEU A 96 1.74 -14.34 9.32
CA LEU A 96 1.91 -15.63 9.95
C LEU A 96 2.33 -16.57 8.83
N ASN A 97 3.55 -17.09 8.91
CA ASN A 97 3.91 -18.15 8.01
C ASN A 97 3.03 -19.35 8.38
N ASN A 98 2.62 -20.13 7.40
CA ASN A 98 1.77 -21.30 7.67
C ASN A 98 2.48 -22.33 8.59
N SER A 99 3.81 -22.21 8.75
CA SER A 99 4.62 -22.92 9.75
C SER A 99 4.28 -22.54 11.18
N ASP A 100 3.84 -21.30 11.42
CA ASP A 100 3.59 -20.73 12.75
C ASP A 100 2.20 -21.13 13.28
N LEU A 101 1.34 -21.67 12.40
CA LEU A 101 -0.02 -22.14 12.69
C LEU A 101 -0.11 -23.66 12.91
N ARG A 102 1.02 -24.37 12.84
CA ARG A 102 1.09 -25.85 12.95
C ARG A 102 1.75 -26.33 14.26
N ALA A 103 1.90 -25.46 15.25
CA ALA A 103 2.36 -25.82 16.59
C ALA A 103 1.19 -26.26 17.50
#